data_AF-A0A2V9CBD6-F1
#
_entry.id   AF-A0A2V9CBD6-F1
#
_cell.length_a   1.000
_cell.length_b   1.000
_cell.length_c   1.000
_cell.angle_alpha   90.00
_cell.angle_beta   90.00
_cell.angle_gamma   90.00
#
_symmetry.space_group_name_H-M   'P 1'
#
loop_
_entity.id
_entity.type
_entity.pdbx_description
1 polymer ?
#
loop_
_entity_poly.entity_id
_entity_poly.type
_entity_poly.pdbx_seq_one_letter_code
_entity_poly.pdbx_strand_id
1 'polypeptide(L)'
;MFSQTDARFGCPEYQASLEDVLREGEACVEPKSPLDRHLQSCADCRQALNDALIASKLMRHARYPENAPSPAFVTRVMASIREAAQAAPNALWRPLELLASRMALVAAVVLLALSVYLREFAPARGTVAVNGPVEIGTGMPEPPAQPANADDVLMSLAETEDAI
;
A
#
# COMPACT_ATOMS: atom_id res chain seq x y z
N MET A 1 -52.87 -11.80 13.11
CA MET A 1 -53.02 -10.39 13.55
C MET A 1 -51.61 -9.85 13.67
N PHE A 2 -51.04 -9.40 12.55
CA PHE A 2 -49.68 -8.86 12.51
C PHE A 2 -49.79 -7.36 12.76
N SER A 3 -49.39 -6.93 13.95
CA SER A 3 -49.39 -5.52 14.31
C SER A 3 -48.53 -4.75 13.30
N GLN A 4 -49.12 -3.70 12.75
CA GLN A 4 -48.46 -2.63 12.02
C GLN A 4 -47.27 -2.15 12.86
N THR A 5 -46.07 -2.64 12.57
CA THR A 5 -44.83 -2.04 13.05
C THR A 5 -44.58 -0.84 12.15
N ASP A 6 -44.83 0.34 12.70
CA ASP A 6 -44.46 1.62 12.12
C ASP A 6 -43.09 1.53 11.45
N ALA A 7 -43.04 1.77 10.14
CA ALA A 7 -41.81 1.89 9.36
C ALA A 7 -41.05 3.20 9.68
N ARG A 8 -41.01 3.56 10.98
CA ARG A 8 -40.21 4.61 11.59
C ARG A 8 -39.22 4.06 12.63
N PHE A 9 -39.08 2.74 12.73
CA PHE A 9 -38.00 2.09 13.47
C PHE A 9 -36.81 1.90 12.54
N GLY A 10 -35.81 2.77 12.64
CA GLY A 10 -34.54 2.55 11.98
C GLY A 10 -33.77 3.85 11.86
N CYS A 11 -32.52 3.83 12.31
CA CYS A 11 -31.58 4.89 11.99
C CYS A 11 -31.12 4.69 10.54
N PRO A 12 -31.65 5.47 9.57
CA PRO A 12 -31.47 5.18 8.14
C PRO A 12 -30.00 5.29 7.72
N GLU A 13 -29.24 6.14 8.42
CA GLU A 13 -27.80 6.32 8.20
C GLU A 13 -27.00 5.02 8.42
N TYR A 14 -27.47 4.12 9.28
CA TYR A 14 -26.76 2.89 9.63
C TYR A 14 -27.33 1.65 8.93
N GLN A 15 -28.39 1.77 8.13
CA GLN A 15 -29.03 0.63 7.50
C GLN A 15 -28.06 -0.13 6.58
N ALA A 16 -27.35 0.57 5.69
CA ALA A 16 -26.39 -0.05 4.78
C ALA A 16 -25.29 -0.80 5.56
N SER A 17 -24.76 -0.19 6.62
CA SER A 17 -23.72 -0.80 7.45
C SER A 17 -24.23 -2.03 8.22
N LEU A 18 -25.49 -2.03 8.67
CA LEU A 18 -26.12 -3.21 9.27
C LEU A 18 -26.31 -4.34 8.26
N GLU A 19 -26.70 -4.03 7.01
CA GLU A 19 -26.84 -5.00 5.92
C GLU A 19 -25.49 -5.64 5.54
N ASP A 20 -24.41 -4.87 5.55
CA ASP A 20 -23.05 -5.37 5.31
C ASP A 20 -22.63 -6.36 6.40
N VAL A 21 -22.89 -6.04 7.67
CA VAL A 21 -22.64 -6.95 8.81
C VAL A 21 -23.46 -8.24 8.69
N LEU A 22 -24.70 -8.17 8.21
CA LEU A 22 -25.53 -9.37 7.98
C LEU A 22 -24.99 -10.26 6.85
N ARG A 23 -24.34 -9.66 5.84
CA ARG A 23 -23.78 -10.39 4.68
C ARG A 23 -22.48 -11.09 5.02
N GLU A 24 -21.58 -10.40 5.70
CA GLU A 24 -20.24 -10.89 6.00
C GLU A 24 -20.17 -11.63 7.35
N GLY A 25 -21.10 -11.33 8.24
CA GLY A 25 -21.20 -11.88 9.59
C GLY A 25 -20.70 -10.90 10.65
N GLU A 26 -21.04 -11.20 11.91
CA GLU A 26 -20.75 -10.36 13.10
C GLU A 26 -19.26 -10.02 13.29
N ALA A 27 -18.36 -10.79 12.68
CA ALA A 27 -16.92 -10.56 12.72
C ALA A 27 -16.45 -9.28 11.98
N CYS A 28 -17.32 -8.65 11.18
CA CYS A 28 -16.96 -7.47 10.38
C CYS A 28 -17.28 -6.14 11.05
N VAL A 29 -17.80 -6.14 12.29
CA VAL A 29 -17.96 -4.90 13.04
C VAL A 29 -16.61 -4.48 13.58
N GLU A 30 -16.02 -3.47 12.95
CA GLU A 30 -14.75 -2.91 13.43
C GLU A 30 -14.95 -2.24 14.80
N PRO A 31 -14.12 -2.56 15.81
CA PRO A 31 -14.27 -2.00 17.14
C PRO A 31 -14.08 -0.49 17.11
N LYS A 32 -14.95 0.27 17.80
CA LYS A 32 -15.02 1.74 17.79
C LYS A 32 -15.49 2.37 16.47
N SER A 33 -15.99 1.59 15.53
CA SER A 33 -16.71 2.12 14.36
C SER A 33 -17.91 2.97 14.80
N PRO A 34 -18.37 3.91 13.95
CA PRO A 34 -19.58 4.67 14.25
C PRO A 34 -20.80 3.74 14.45
N LEU A 35 -20.82 2.59 13.76
CA LEU A 35 -21.82 1.55 13.95
C LEU A 35 -21.74 0.90 15.34
N ASP A 36 -20.55 0.49 15.81
CA ASP A 36 -20.37 -0.10 17.14
C ASP A 36 -20.86 0.84 18.25
N ARG A 37 -20.49 2.13 18.16
CA ARG A 37 -21.00 3.15 19.10
C ARG A 37 -22.51 3.28 19.03
N HIS A 38 -23.08 3.23 17.83
CA HIS A 38 -24.52 3.29 17.64
C HIS A 38 -25.21 2.08 18.28
N LEU A 39 -24.71 0.86 18.07
CA LEU A 39 -25.23 -0.38 18.65
C LEU A 39 -25.14 -0.42 20.18
N GLN A 40 -24.14 0.25 20.77
CA GLN A 40 -24.05 0.43 22.23
C GLN A 40 -25.10 1.41 22.76
N SER A 41 -25.49 2.41 21.96
CA SER A 41 -26.46 3.45 22.36
C SER A 41 -27.93 3.12 22.03
N CYS A 42 -28.18 2.32 20.99
CA CYS A 42 -29.52 2.05 20.46
C CYS A 42 -29.90 0.58 20.68
N ALA A 43 -30.80 0.34 21.63
CA ALA A 43 -31.27 -1.01 21.94
C ALA A 43 -32.06 -1.64 20.79
N ASP A 44 -32.84 -0.85 20.04
CA ASP A 44 -33.71 -1.33 18.97
C ASP A 44 -32.89 -1.86 17.78
N CYS A 45 -31.88 -1.11 17.33
CA CYS A 45 -31.01 -1.55 16.24
C CYS A 45 -30.19 -2.79 16.62
N ARG A 46 -29.76 -2.88 17.89
CA ARG A 46 -29.07 -4.07 18.41
C ARG A 46 -29.98 -5.29 18.45
N GLN A 47 -31.24 -5.13 18.88
CA GLN A 47 -32.22 -6.22 18.90
C GLN A 47 -32.53 -6.68 17.48
N ALA A 48 -32.81 -5.75 16.57
CA ALA A 48 -33.09 -6.05 15.16
C ALA A 48 -31.92 -6.78 14.47
N LEU A 49 -30.67 -6.36 14.74
CA LEU A 49 -29.49 -7.03 14.21
C LEU A 49 -29.38 -8.48 14.74
N ASN A 50 -29.60 -8.69 16.04
CA ASN A 50 -29.54 -10.02 16.63
C ASN A 50 -30.65 -10.94 16.07
N ASP A 51 -31.89 -10.43 15.95
CA ASP A 51 -33.01 -11.18 15.39
C ASP A 51 -32.74 -11.58 13.92
N ALA A 52 -32.17 -10.66 13.12
CA ALA A 52 -31.76 -10.93 11.75
C ALA A 52 -30.61 -11.95 11.66
N LEU A 53 -29.63 -11.88 12.57
CA LEU A 53 -28.55 -12.87 12.65
C LEU A 53 -29.08 -14.25 13.02
N ILE A 54 -30.03 -14.35 13.95
CA ILE A 54 -30.67 -15.62 14.31
C ILE A 54 -31.47 -16.16 13.12
N ALA A 55 -32.29 -15.32 12.47
CA ALA A 55 -33.07 -15.71 11.29
C ALA A 55 -32.18 -16.20 10.14
N SER A 56 -31.06 -15.52 9.86
CA SER A 56 -30.10 -15.94 8.84
C SER A 56 -29.42 -17.28 9.18
N LYS A 57 -29.08 -17.51 10.46
CA LYS A 57 -28.57 -18.80 10.94
C LYS A 57 -29.62 -19.89 10.75
N LEU A 58 -30.87 -19.66 11.14
CA LEU A 58 -31.96 -20.63 10.97
C LEU A 58 -32.20 -20.95 9.49
N MET A 59 -32.24 -19.95 8.62
CA MET A 59 -32.37 -20.16 7.18
C MET A 59 -31.19 -20.94 6.59
N ARG A 60 -29.97 -20.73 7.08
CA ARG A 60 -28.79 -21.52 6.66
C ARG A 60 -28.92 -22.99 7.05
N HIS A 61 -29.46 -23.28 8.24
CA HIS A 61 -29.72 -24.65 8.68
C HIS A 61 -30.89 -25.27 7.93
N ALA A 62 -31.95 -24.51 7.65
CA ALA A 62 -33.08 -24.95 6.84
C ALA A 62 -32.70 -25.20 5.37
N ARG A 63 -31.64 -24.54 4.89
CA ARG A 63 -31.06 -24.77 3.56
C ARG A 63 -30.28 -26.08 3.43
N TYR A 64 -30.21 -26.92 4.45
CA TYR A 64 -29.62 -28.25 4.28
C TYR A 64 -30.40 -29.00 3.21
N PRO A 65 -29.80 -29.30 2.04
CA PRO A 65 -30.40 -30.29 1.17
C PRO A 65 -30.22 -31.63 1.90
N GLU A 66 -31.28 -32.42 1.99
CA GLU A 66 -31.21 -33.83 2.44
C GLU A 66 -30.21 -34.68 1.60
N ASN A 67 -29.67 -34.10 0.52
CA ASN A 67 -28.65 -34.68 -0.32
C ASN A 67 -27.27 -34.18 0.10
N ALA A 68 -26.60 -34.93 0.99
CA ALA A 68 -25.17 -34.80 1.16
C ALA A 68 -24.49 -34.82 -0.23
N PRO A 69 -23.56 -33.89 -0.52
CA PRO A 69 -22.89 -33.88 -1.81
C PRO A 69 -22.23 -35.24 -2.05
N SER A 70 -22.41 -35.79 -3.24
CA SER A 70 -21.85 -37.11 -3.53
C SER A 70 -20.34 -37.10 -3.29
N PRO A 71 -19.77 -38.19 -2.75
CA PRO A 71 -18.33 -38.26 -2.47
C PRO A 71 -17.48 -37.99 -3.72
N ALA A 72 -17.98 -38.36 -4.90
CA ALA A 72 -17.35 -38.06 -6.18
C ALA A 72 -17.30 -36.54 -6.48
N PHE A 73 -18.34 -35.78 -6.14
CA PHE A 73 -18.35 -34.32 -6.27
C PHE A 73 -17.30 -33.67 -5.37
N VAL A 74 -17.25 -34.08 -4.10
CA VAL A 74 -16.25 -33.56 -3.13
C VAL A 74 -14.84 -33.86 -3.62
N THR A 75 -14.59 -35.07 -4.11
CA THR A 75 -13.27 -35.47 -4.61
C THR A 75 -12.86 -34.65 -5.83
N ARG A 76 -13.80 -34.40 -6.76
CA ARG A 76 -13.56 -33.58 -7.95
C ARG A 76 -13.26 -32.11 -7.59
N VAL A 77 -14.03 -31.53 -6.67
CA VAL A 77 -13.82 -30.14 -6.24
C VAL A 77 -12.50 -29.97 -5.50
N MET A 78 -12.16 -30.91 -4.61
CA MET A 78 -10.89 -30.87 -3.89
C MET A 78 -9.69 -31.09 -4.83
N ALA A 79 -9.83 -31.92 -5.86
CA ALA A 79 -8.83 -32.05 -6.91
C ALA A 79 -8.67 -30.74 -7.69
N SER A 80 -9.76 -30.10 -8.13
CA SER A 80 -9.68 -28.83 -8.86
C SER A 80 -9.11 -27.68 -8.03
N ILE A 81 -9.40 -27.63 -6.72
CA ILE A 81 -8.81 -26.64 -5.82
C ILE A 81 -7.32 -26.88 -5.67
N ARG A 82 -6.89 -28.14 -5.53
CA ARG A 82 -5.47 -28.49 -5.44
C ARG A 82 -4.72 -28.12 -6.71
N GLU A 83 -5.29 -28.40 -7.88
CA GLU A 83 -4.72 -28.03 -9.16
C GLU A 83 -4.62 -26.50 -9.31
N ALA A 84 -5.67 -25.76 -8.96
CA ALA A 84 -5.66 -24.29 -9.00
C ALA A 84 -4.65 -23.69 -8.01
N ALA A 85 -4.54 -24.25 -6.80
CA ALA A 85 -3.58 -23.82 -5.79
C ALA A 85 -2.13 -24.16 -6.18
N GLN A 86 -1.90 -25.25 -6.92
CA GLN A 86 -0.59 -25.62 -7.46
C GLN A 86 -0.25 -24.82 -8.74
N ALA A 87 -1.26 -24.35 -9.48
CA ALA A 87 -1.09 -23.60 -10.72
C ALA A 87 -0.76 -22.11 -10.53
N ALA A 88 -0.77 -21.55 -9.31
CA ALA A 88 -0.37 -20.16 -9.05
C ALA A 88 0.62 -20.07 -7.86
N PRO A 89 1.57 -19.11 -7.80
CA PRO A 89 2.04 -18.11 -8.76
C PRO A 89 3.32 -18.51 -9.52
N ASN A 90 3.91 -19.67 -9.21
CA ASN A 90 5.30 -19.98 -9.59
C ASN A 90 5.53 -20.20 -11.10
N ALA A 91 4.47 -20.51 -11.86
CA ALA A 91 4.56 -20.71 -13.30
C ALA A 91 4.78 -19.42 -14.10
N LEU A 92 4.29 -18.27 -13.58
CA LEU A 92 4.43 -16.96 -14.23
C LEU A 92 5.76 -16.27 -13.87
N TRP A 93 6.32 -16.53 -12.69
CA TRP A 93 7.58 -15.93 -12.24
C TRP A 93 8.84 -16.63 -12.77
N ARG A 94 8.77 -17.94 -13.05
CA ARG A 94 9.89 -18.71 -13.62
C ARG A 94 10.46 -18.15 -14.94
N PRO A 95 9.64 -17.81 -15.96
CA PRO A 95 10.18 -17.22 -17.19
C PRO A 95 10.75 -15.80 -16.94
N LEU A 96 10.20 -15.06 -15.99
CA LEU A 96 10.67 -13.72 -15.63
C LEU A 96 12.04 -13.74 -14.96
N GLU A 97 12.30 -14.75 -14.12
CA GLU A 97 13.58 -14.95 -13.44
C GLU A 97 14.71 -15.34 -14.42
N LEU A 98 14.39 -16.15 -15.44
CA LEU A 98 15.30 -16.49 -16.53
C LEU A 98 15.65 -15.29 -17.43
N LEU A 99 14.70 -14.37 -17.65
CA LEU A 99 14.96 -13.12 -18.36
C LEU A 99 15.79 -12.15 -17.52
N ALA A 100 15.48 -12.02 -16.24
CA ALA A 100 16.20 -11.15 -15.32
C ALA A 100 17.68 -11.55 -15.17
N SER A 101 17.97 -12.85 -15.07
CA SER A 101 19.36 -13.35 -14.98
C SER A 101 20.18 -13.07 -16.25
N ARG A 102 19.56 -13.21 -17.44
CA ARG A 102 20.21 -12.88 -18.72
C ARG A 102 20.47 -11.38 -18.86
N MET A 103 19.51 -10.55 -18.48
CA MET A 103 19.67 -9.09 -18.50
C MET A 103 20.73 -8.61 -17.51
N ALA A 104 20.79 -9.22 -16.32
CA ALA A 104 21.84 -8.92 -15.33
C ALA A 104 23.24 -9.26 -15.85
N LEU A 105 23.40 -10.40 -16.54
CA LEU A 105 24.67 -10.77 -17.17
C LEU A 105 25.06 -9.79 -18.28
N VAL A 106 24.11 -9.42 -19.15
CA VAL A 106 24.37 -8.44 -20.22
C VAL A 106 24.76 -7.09 -19.62
N ALA A 107 24.05 -6.60 -18.61
CA ALA A 107 24.37 -5.36 -17.92
C ALA A 107 25.75 -5.41 -17.26
N ALA A 108 26.11 -6.53 -16.61
CA ALA A 108 27.43 -6.72 -16.02
C ALA A 108 28.55 -6.68 -17.08
N VAL A 109 28.36 -7.36 -18.22
CA VAL A 109 29.32 -7.34 -19.33
C VAL A 109 29.46 -5.93 -19.93
N VAL A 110 28.35 -5.22 -20.12
CA VAL A 110 28.36 -3.84 -20.65
C VAL A 110 29.05 -2.89 -19.68
N LEU A 111 28.79 -2.98 -18.38
CA LEU A 111 29.47 -2.16 -17.37
C LEU A 111 30.97 -2.46 -17.31
N LEU A 112 31.35 -3.73 -17.43
CA LEU A 112 32.75 -4.13 -17.46
C LEU A 112 33.43 -3.60 -18.73
N ALA A 113 32.81 -3.75 -19.90
CA ALA A 113 33.30 -3.19 -21.15
C ALA A 113 33.42 -1.66 -21.09
N LEU A 114 32.42 -0.97 -20.52
CA LEU A 114 32.44 0.47 -20.33
C LEU A 114 33.55 0.90 -19.36
N SER A 115 33.80 0.15 -18.30
CA SER A 115 34.88 0.44 -17.35
C SER A 115 36.27 0.31 -17.98
N VAL A 116 36.48 -0.71 -18.82
CA VAL A 116 37.73 -0.91 -19.57
C VAL A 116 37.88 0.20 -20.61
N TYR A 117 36.82 0.50 -21.34
CA TYR A 117 36.82 1.58 -22.33
C TYR A 117 37.12 2.94 -21.69
N LEU A 118 36.53 3.25 -20.53
CA LEU A 118 36.84 4.48 -19.80
C LEU A 118 38.28 4.49 -19.28
N ARG A 119 38.86 3.34 -18.93
CA ARG A 119 40.25 3.27 -18.49
C ARG A 119 41.26 3.45 -19.63
N GLU A 120 40.96 2.89 -20.80
CA GLU A 120 41.88 2.85 -21.95
C GLU A 120 41.69 4.05 -22.89
N PHE A 121 40.46 4.54 -23.04
CA PHE A 121 40.08 5.53 -24.03
C PHE A 121 39.45 6.79 -23.47
N ALA A 122 39.17 6.89 -22.15
CA ALA A 122 38.82 8.20 -21.62
C ALA A 122 40.10 9.06 -21.56
N PRO A 123 40.15 10.21 -22.25
CA PRO A 123 41.11 11.23 -21.85
C PRO A 123 40.84 11.55 -20.38
N ALA A 124 41.89 11.72 -19.58
CA ALA A 124 41.75 12.20 -18.21
C ALA A 124 40.83 13.41 -18.24
N ARG A 125 39.56 13.23 -17.84
CA ARG A 125 38.68 14.35 -17.56
C ARG A 125 39.26 14.92 -16.29
N GLY A 126 40.21 15.85 -16.47
CA GLY A 126 40.55 16.79 -15.42
C GLY A 126 39.21 17.27 -14.87
N THR A 127 39.05 17.14 -13.57
CA THR A 127 37.99 17.83 -12.85
C THR A 127 38.03 19.27 -13.34
N VAL A 128 37.11 19.65 -14.21
CA VAL A 128 36.91 21.04 -14.56
C VAL A 128 36.33 21.63 -13.30
N ALA A 129 37.19 22.22 -12.48
CA ALA A 129 36.76 23.26 -11.58
C ALA A 129 36.07 24.29 -12.47
N VAL A 130 34.74 24.38 -12.36
CA VAL A 130 33.96 25.44 -12.98
C VAL A 130 34.30 26.71 -12.22
N ASN A 131 35.47 27.27 -12.55
CA ASN A 131 35.90 28.60 -12.16
C ASN A 131 35.83 29.45 -13.43
N GLY A 132 34.60 29.85 -13.76
CA GLY A 132 34.30 30.74 -14.87
C GLY A 132 32.92 31.36 -14.61
N PRO A 133 32.75 32.67 -14.79
CA PRO A 133 31.53 33.37 -14.39
C PRO A 133 30.40 32.88 -15.28
N VAL A 134 29.44 32.20 -14.66
CA VAL A 134 28.11 32.06 -15.25
C VAL A 134 27.48 33.44 -15.16
N GLU A 135 27.33 34.13 -16.28
CA GLU A 135 26.39 35.25 -16.38
C GLU A 135 24.97 34.70 -16.22
N ILE A 136 24.53 34.57 -14.97
CA ILE A 136 23.12 34.45 -14.62
C ILE A 136 22.54 35.86 -14.66
N GLY A 137 21.58 36.05 -15.56
CA GLY A 137 20.88 37.30 -15.77
C GLY A 137 20.34 37.91 -14.48
N THR A 138 20.67 39.19 -14.30
CA THR A 138 19.87 40.27 -13.71
C THR A 138 18.61 39.84 -12.96
N GLY A 139 18.69 39.69 -11.63
CA GLY A 139 17.46 39.63 -10.83
C GLY A 139 17.51 38.97 -9.46
N MET A 140 18.65 38.83 -8.77
CA MET A 140 18.68 38.28 -7.42
C MET A 140 19.67 39.05 -6.52
N PRO A 141 19.31 39.40 -5.27
CA PRO A 141 20.21 40.09 -4.36
C PRO A 141 21.43 39.23 -4.04
N GLU A 142 22.59 39.87 -4.08
CA GLU A 142 23.92 39.29 -3.88
C GLU A 142 24.00 38.57 -2.52
N PRO A 143 24.25 37.25 -2.49
CA PRO A 143 24.55 36.57 -1.24
C PRO A 143 25.97 36.98 -0.79
N PRO A 144 26.22 37.16 0.53
CA PRO A 144 27.54 37.56 1.01
C PRO A 144 28.58 36.54 0.54
N ALA A 145 29.72 37.05 0.05
CA ALA A 145 30.81 36.25 -0.49
C ALA A 145 31.20 35.15 0.51
N GLN A 146 31.06 33.90 0.09
CA GLN A 146 31.42 32.76 0.92
C GLN A 146 32.95 32.62 0.90
N PRO A 147 33.63 32.63 2.07
CA PRO A 147 35.09 32.64 2.12
C PRO A 147 35.65 31.36 1.52
N ALA A 148 36.61 31.50 0.60
CA ALA A 148 37.22 30.38 -0.12
C ALA A 148 38.25 29.61 0.72
N ASN A 149 38.63 30.14 1.88
CA ASN A 149 39.63 29.54 2.76
C ASN A 149 39.32 29.80 4.25
N ALA A 150 39.76 28.89 5.13
CA ALA A 150 39.58 28.96 6.58
C ALA A 150 40.29 30.19 7.20
N ASP A 151 41.38 30.66 6.58
CA ASP A 151 42.09 31.86 7.02
C ASP A 151 41.25 33.15 6.84
N ASP A 152 40.42 33.24 5.80
CA ASP A 152 39.52 34.39 5.57
C ASP A 152 38.44 34.48 6.66
N VAL A 153 37.99 33.32 7.18
CA VAL A 153 37.03 33.25 8.29
C VAL A 153 37.67 33.80 9.57
N LEU A 154 38.90 33.39 9.88
CA LEU A 154 39.63 33.88 11.05
C LEU A 154 39.89 35.39 10.98
N MET A 155 40.19 35.90 9.79
CA MET A 155 40.43 37.33 9.57
C MET A 155 39.16 38.16 9.71
N SER A 156 38.02 37.66 9.21
CA SER A 156 36.71 38.32 9.39
C SER A 156 36.25 38.36 10.86
N LEU A 157 36.57 37.34 11.65
CA LEU A 157 36.25 37.30 13.08
C LEU A 157 37.13 38.27 13.88
N ALA A 158 38.42 38.36 13.55
CA ALA A 158 39.35 39.31 14.18
C ALA A 158 38.95 40.77 13.88
N GLU A 159 38.54 41.08 12.64
CA GLU A 159 38.08 42.42 12.25
C GLU A 159 36.75 42.81 12.92
N THR A 160 35.92 41.82 13.26
CA THR A 160 34.65 42.05 13.98
C THR A 160 34.88 42.35 15.48
N GLU A 161 35.98 41.86 16.06
CA GLU A 161 36.30 42.03 17.48
C GLU A 161 36.88 43.43 17.80
N ASP A 162 37.44 44.12 16.80
CA ASP A 162 37.92 45.51 16.90
C ASP A 162 36.81 46.58 16.70
N ALA A 163 35.57 46.15 16.41
CA ALA A 163 34.43 47.03 16.14
C ALA A 163 33.47 47.22 17.34
N ILE A 164 33.89 46.86 18.57
CA ILE A 164 33.13 47.04 19.82
C ILE A 164 33.94 47.84 20.84
#